data_AF-A0A0M9EZV4-F1
#
_entry.id   AF-A0A0M9EZV4-F1
#
_cell.length_a   1.000
_cell.length_b   1.000
_cell.length_c   1.000
_cell.angle_alpha   90.00
_cell.angle_beta   90.00
_cell.angle_gamma   90.00
#
_symmetry.space_group_name_H-M   'P 1'
#
loop_
_entity.id
_entity.type
_entity.pdbx_description
1 polymer ?
#
loop_
_entity_poly.entity_id
_entity_poly.type
_entity_poly.pdbx_seq_one_letter_code
_entity_poly.pdbx_strand_id
1 'polypeptide(L)'
;MADPEEKKTSQPPEHGTGSTRRSQDTTTTEEGAITQVQQQNQQVSTSEKDDNGGDMFPPQNDVPPPPPNGGYGWVCTACVAIINAHTWGLNSSYGVFLAYYIQNDTFPGATSLHYAFVGSLSIACAMLISPIATMCVRDFGTKPTLFFGIILETASLICASFASRIYQLFLTQGVLFGLGMGFLFVPSVGIVPQWFTTRRSLANGISAAGSGLGGLLYSLAAGAIIRNISLQWAYRILGIIVFVVNIICTILVKDRNKIVGSRQAPFDLSLFKRPEFHLLLGYGWFSMLGYVVLIFSLANYANFIGLDASQAAMVSAIFNLGQGVGRPFIGYFSDRTGRINMACATTWLAAILVFSIWINANSYGLLLFFTIVGGAMAGTYWATVGPVTAEVVGLADVPAALNLTWLVISLPCTFSTPIALQIVAGTGKYIGAQIFVGFMYIAGGLCLFFLRGWKIGELAEIARATNHDPEEISRVRSQASGAISIKSRRIGRKKMLGECYKPGKV
;
A
#
# COMPACT_ATOMS: atom_id res chain seq x y z
N MET A 1 43.36 48.65 1.23
CA MET A 1 43.59 47.86 0.01
C MET A 1 42.31 47.07 -0.23
N ALA A 2 41.29 47.60 -0.92
CA ALA A 2 41.27 48.68 -1.93
C ALA A 2 42.10 48.36 -3.19
N ASP A 3 41.61 48.57 -4.42
CA ASP A 3 40.23 48.92 -4.86
C ASP A 3 40.04 48.54 -6.36
N PRO A 4 38.81 48.60 -6.93
CA PRO A 4 38.52 48.20 -8.32
C PRO A 4 38.29 49.38 -9.30
N GLU A 5 38.50 49.13 -10.60
CA GLU A 5 38.25 50.06 -11.72
C GLU A 5 37.74 49.29 -12.97
N GLU A 6 36.95 49.86 -13.90
CA GLU A 6 35.96 50.94 -13.75
C GLU A 6 34.85 50.91 -14.86
N LYS A 7 33.85 51.79 -14.67
CA LYS A 7 32.98 52.55 -15.63
C LYS A 7 33.16 52.44 -17.16
N LYS A 8 32.21 52.88 -18.02
CA LYS A 8 30.72 53.10 -18.02
C LYS A 8 30.34 53.79 -19.37
N THR A 9 29.10 53.63 -19.87
CA THR A 9 28.29 54.57 -20.73
C THR A 9 28.95 55.36 -21.89
N SER A 10 28.34 55.52 -23.07
CA SER A 10 27.09 56.32 -23.26
C SER A 10 26.33 55.99 -24.57
N GLN A 11 25.55 56.93 -25.14
CA GLN A 11 24.32 56.64 -25.93
C GLN A 11 24.17 57.51 -27.24
N PRO A 12 23.01 57.75 -27.90
CA PRO A 12 22.87 57.83 -29.39
C PRO A 12 22.66 59.33 -29.86
N PRO A 13 21.91 59.76 -30.95
CA PRO A 13 21.02 59.10 -31.94
C PRO A 13 21.09 59.65 -33.41
N GLU A 14 19.93 59.79 -34.10
CA GLU A 14 19.61 60.54 -35.36
C GLU A 14 19.77 59.82 -36.75
N HIS A 15 18.98 60.11 -37.80
CA HIS A 15 17.54 60.53 -37.94
C HIS A 15 17.01 60.40 -39.41
N GLY A 16 15.72 60.01 -39.61
CA GLY A 16 14.87 60.35 -40.79
C GLY A 16 15.14 59.67 -42.16
N THR A 17 14.42 59.94 -43.28
CA THR A 17 13.02 60.43 -43.53
C THR A 17 12.64 60.35 -45.05
N GLY A 18 11.35 60.17 -45.42
CA GLY A 18 10.80 60.29 -46.81
C GLY A 18 10.80 58.98 -47.63
N SER A 19 9.78 58.54 -48.41
CA SER A 19 8.78 59.17 -49.34
C SER A 19 9.39 59.47 -50.73
N THR A 20 8.80 59.16 -51.92
CA THR A 20 7.38 59.30 -52.34
C THR A 20 7.02 58.58 -53.69
N ARG A 21 5.83 57.93 -53.78
CA ARG A 21 4.88 57.67 -54.93
C ARG A 21 5.29 57.24 -56.38
N ARG A 22 4.32 56.50 -56.99
CA ARG A 22 3.90 56.38 -58.43
C ARG A 22 4.73 55.49 -59.38
N SER A 23 4.18 54.83 -60.42
CA SER A 23 2.81 54.31 -60.73
C SER A 23 2.79 53.51 -62.06
N GLN A 24 1.64 52.91 -62.41
CA GLN A 24 1.24 52.25 -63.69
C GLN A 24 1.59 50.74 -63.78
N ASP A 25 0.61 49.83 -63.90
CA ASP A 25 -0.25 49.42 -65.06
C ASP A 25 0.46 48.34 -65.92
N THR A 26 -0.10 47.20 -66.35
CA THR A 26 -1.40 46.49 -66.18
C THR A 26 -1.12 44.96 -66.43
N THR A 27 -2.00 43.95 -66.60
CA THR A 27 -3.45 43.81 -66.97
C THR A 27 -3.92 42.37 -66.63
N THR A 28 -5.22 42.15 -66.34
CA THR A 28 -5.96 40.84 -66.33
C THR A 28 -5.47 39.73 -65.35
N THR A 29 -6.30 38.81 -64.84
CA THR A 29 -7.68 38.40 -65.23
C THR A 29 -8.58 38.24 -63.99
N GLU A 30 -9.88 38.47 -64.14
CA GLU A 30 -10.89 38.20 -63.11
C GLU A 30 -11.47 36.77 -63.21
N GLU A 31 -11.39 35.98 -62.15
CA GLU A 31 -12.37 34.93 -61.82
C GLU A 31 -12.19 34.48 -60.36
N GLY A 32 -13.27 34.45 -59.56
CA GLY A 32 -13.23 33.97 -58.15
C GLY A 32 -13.96 34.82 -57.11
N ALA A 33 -14.49 36.00 -57.46
CA ALA A 33 -15.04 36.97 -56.50
C ALA A 33 -16.55 36.79 -56.14
N ILE A 34 -17.08 35.55 -56.07
CA ILE A 34 -18.51 35.30 -55.76
C ILE A 34 -18.73 34.25 -54.65
N THR A 35 -17.91 34.28 -53.58
CA THR A 35 -18.13 33.41 -52.39
C THR A 35 -17.76 34.04 -51.03
N GLN A 36 -17.86 35.36 -50.85
CA GLN A 36 -17.54 36.02 -49.55
C GLN A 36 -18.57 37.05 -49.02
N VAL A 37 -19.73 37.22 -49.66
CA VAL A 37 -20.70 38.29 -49.31
C VAL A 37 -21.81 37.83 -48.34
N GLN A 38 -21.55 36.82 -47.49
CA GLN A 38 -22.61 36.23 -46.64
C GLN A 38 -22.20 35.80 -45.22
N GLN A 39 -21.09 36.32 -44.67
CA GLN A 39 -20.71 36.11 -43.26
C GLN A 39 -20.31 37.38 -42.48
N GLN A 40 -20.47 38.57 -43.06
CA GLN A 40 -20.03 39.83 -42.45
C GLN A 40 -21.18 40.82 -42.19
N ASN A 41 -22.29 40.37 -41.58
CA ASN A 41 -23.39 41.29 -41.25
C ASN A 41 -24.23 40.87 -40.02
N GLN A 42 -23.58 40.64 -38.87
CA GLN A 42 -24.28 40.57 -37.57
C GLN A 42 -23.41 40.95 -36.36
N GLN A 43 -22.92 42.20 -36.33
CA GLN A 43 -22.34 42.82 -35.13
C GLN A 43 -22.59 44.34 -35.17
N VAL A 44 -22.85 44.94 -34.00
CA VAL A 44 -23.22 46.36 -33.80
C VAL A 44 -24.63 46.69 -34.36
N SER A 45 -25.59 47.25 -33.60
CA SER A 45 -25.59 47.76 -32.22
C SER A 45 -26.95 47.66 -31.52
N THR A 46 -26.92 47.31 -30.24
CA THR A 46 -27.65 48.06 -29.19
C THR A 46 -26.82 48.03 -27.92
N SER A 47 -26.63 49.19 -27.28
CA SER A 47 -25.95 49.29 -25.98
C SER A 47 -26.96 49.67 -24.91
N GLU A 48 -27.39 48.69 -24.12
CA GLU A 48 -28.06 48.95 -22.85
C GLU A 48 -27.06 48.72 -21.72
N LYS A 49 -26.96 49.70 -20.83
CA LYS A 49 -26.16 49.60 -19.60
C LYS A 49 -27.07 49.09 -18.49
N ASP A 50 -27.01 47.80 -18.20
CA ASP A 50 -27.44 47.30 -16.90
C ASP A 50 -26.22 47.14 -15.99
N ASP A 51 -26.23 47.90 -14.90
CA ASP A 51 -25.15 47.95 -13.91
C ASP A 51 -25.38 46.83 -12.88
N ASN A 52 -24.66 45.72 -13.04
CA ASN A 52 -24.62 44.63 -12.07
C ASN A 52 -23.20 44.08 -11.97
N GLY A 53 -22.55 44.34 -10.83
CA GLY A 53 -21.23 43.82 -10.50
C GLY A 53 -21.24 42.31 -10.24
N GLY A 54 -21.17 41.52 -11.31
CA GLY A 54 -20.91 40.08 -11.21
C GLY A 54 -19.41 39.81 -11.12
N ASP A 55 -18.95 39.27 -10.00
CA ASP A 55 -17.55 38.88 -9.80
C ASP A 55 -17.06 37.96 -10.92
N MET A 56 -15.98 38.36 -11.60
CA MET A 56 -15.38 37.61 -12.70
C MET A 56 -14.54 36.45 -12.15
N PHE A 57 -15.20 35.43 -11.60
CA PHE A 57 -14.55 34.24 -11.08
C PHE A 57 -13.65 33.60 -12.16
N PRO A 58 -12.35 33.39 -11.90
CA PRO A 58 -11.45 32.76 -12.86
C PRO A 58 -11.86 31.29 -13.10
N PRO A 59 -11.62 30.74 -14.31
CA PRO A 59 -12.06 29.38 -14.65
C PRO A 59 -11.42 28.34 -13.72
N GLN A 60 -12.30 27.69 -12.94
CA GLN A 60 -11.94 26.84 -11.81
C GLN A 60 -11.41 25.46 -12.25
N ASN A 61 -10.13 25.39 -12.58
CA ASN A 61 -9.40 24.17 -12.96
C ASN A 61 -9.11 23.24 -11.74
N ASP A 62 -10.14 22.91 -10.97
CA ASP A 62 -10.04 22.19 -9.69
C ASP A 62 -9.80 20.67 -9.80
N VAL A 63 -9.65 20.13 -11.01
CA VAL A 63 -9.34 18.70 -11.20
C VAL A 63 -7.82 18.48 -11.07
N PRO A 64 -7.32 17.81 -10.00
CA PRO A 64 -5.89 17.67 -9.80
C PRO A 64 -5.23 16.81 -10.88
N PRO A 65 -3.97 17.11 -11.26
CA PRO A 65 -3.31 16.47 -12.39
C PRO A 65 -3.14 14.96 -12.18
N PRO A 66 -3.47 14.13 -13.20
CA PRO A 66 -3.51 12.68 -13.09
C PRO A 66 -2.15 12.10 -12.65
N PRO A 67 -2.13 10.93 -11.96
CA PRO A 67 -0.88 10.32 -11.54
C PRO A 67 0.08 10.06 -12.71
N PRO A 68 1.38 10.42 -12.61
CA PRO A 68 2.36 10.28 -13.70
C PRO A 68 2.55 8.87 -14.24
N ASN A 69 2.14 7.84 -13.48
CA ASN A 69 2.13 6.43 -13.88
C ASN A 69 3.52 5.87 -14.25
N GLY A 70 4.58 6.51 -13.75
CA GLY A 70 5.98 6.19 -14.03
C GLY A 70 6.93 7.22 -13.42
N GLY A 71 8.11 7.36 -14.02
CA GLY A 71 9.14 8.32 -13.59
C GLY A 71 9.52 8.15 -12.11
N TYR A 72 9.50 9.26 -11.37
CA TYR A 72 9.86 9.28 -9.94
C TYR A 72 8.97 8.40 -9.04
N GLY A 73 7.81 7.96 -9.54
CA GLY A 73 6.97 6.95 -8.86
C GLY A 73 7.71 5.63 -8.64
N TRP A 74 8.64 5.25 -9.52
CA TRP A 74 9.48 4.06 -9.33
C TRP A 74 10.56 4.26 -8.26
N VAL A 75 11.14 5.46 -8.14
CA VAL A 75 12.05 5.81 -7.04
C VAL A 75 11.31 5.72 -5.70
N CYS A 76 10.10 6.27 -5.62
CA CYS A 76 9.26 6.13 -4.43
C CYS A 76 8.89 4.68 -4.14
N THR A 77 8.58 3.88 -5.18
CA THR A 77 8.28 2.44 -5.04
C THR A 77 9.47 1.67 -4.47
N ALA A 78 10.69 1.93 -4.94
CA ALA A 78 11.91 1.33 -4.41
C ALA A 78 12.18 1.77 -2.96
N CYS A 79 12.01 3.06 -2.63
CA CYS A 79 12.17 3.56 -1.27
C CYS A 79 11.20 2.90 -0.29
N VAL A 80 9.91 2.76 -0.64
CA VAL A 80 8.93 2.10 0.23
C VAL A 80 9.14 0.57 0.27
N ALA A 81 9.63 -0.06 -0.81
CA ALA A 81 10.07 -1.45 -0.76
C ALA A 81 11.21 -1.67 0.24
N ILE A 82 12.20 -0.77 0.25
CA ILE A 82 13.33 -0.84 1.19
C ILE A 82 12.84 -0.57 2.62
N ILE A 83 11.97 0.41 2.85
CA ILE A 83 11.35 0.65 4.18
C ILE A 83 10.56 -0.59 4.65
N ASN A 84 9.79 -1.24 3.78
CA ASN A 84 9.09 -2.50 4.10
C ASN A 84 10.04 -3.67 4.40
N ALA A 85 11.25 -3.68 3.82
CA ALA A 85 12.27 -4.66 4.17
C ALA A 85 12.85 -4.42 5.58
N HIS A 86 13.18 -3.17 5.90
CA HIS A 86 13.77 -2.78 7.19
C HIS A 86 12.78 -2.83 8.36
N THR A 87 11.48 -2.71 8.09
CA THR A 87 10.39 -2.82 9.09
C THR A 87 9.87 -4.26 9.17
N TRP A 88 8.89 -4.62 8.34
CA TRP A 88 8.21 -5.92 8.33
C TRP A 88 9.12 -7.10 8.00
N GLY A 89 10.15 -6.89 7.17
CA GLY A 89 11.14 -7.92 6.87
C GLY A 89 12.03 -8.22 8.08
N LEU A 90 12.62 -7.20 8.68
CA LEU A 90 13.39 -7.34 9.93
C LEU A 90 12.54 -7.97 11.04
N ASN A 91 11.28 -7.55 11.18
CA ASN A 91 10.31 -8.14 12.11
C ASN A 91 10.12 -9.65 11.88
N SER A 92 10.00 -10.07 10.61
CA SER A 92 9.86 -11.48 10.22
C SER A 92 11.11 -12.32 10.57
N SER A 93 12.29 -11.69 10.71
CA SER A 93 13.51 -12.37 11.15
C SER A 93 13.57 -12.68 12.65
N TYR A 94 12.61 -12.19 13.46
CA TYR A 94 12.54 -12.44 14.90
C TYR A 94 12.58 -13.94 15.26
N GLY A 95 12.10 -14.82 14.36
CA GLY A 95 12.20 -16.28 14.53
C GLY A 95 13.63 -16.80 14.75
N VAL A 96 14.65 -16.12 14.22
CA VAL A 96 16.07 -16.49 14.42
C VAL A 96 16.56 -16.10 15.82
N PHE A 97 16.13 -14.94 16.32
CA PHE A 97 16.40 -14.49 17.68
C PHE A 97 15.68 -15.38 18.71
N LEU A 98 14.40 -15.68 18.47
CA LEU A 98 13.59 -16.65 19.21
C LEU A 98 14.29 -18.01 19.36
N ALA A 99 14.78 -18.58 18.26
CA ALA A 99 15.49 -19.86 18.28
C ALA A 99 16.77 -19.79 19.12
N TYR A 100 17.56 -18.72 18.97
CA TYR A 100 18.76 -18.51 19.78
C TYR A 100 18.43 -18.37 21.27
N TYR A 101 17.38 -17.62 21.64
CA TYR A 101 17.00 -17.41 23.04
C TYR A 101 16.59 -18.69 23.76
N ILE A 102 15.83 -19.56 23.06
CA ILE A 102 15.41 -20.86 23.58
C ILE A 102 16.61 -21.81 23.69
N GLN A 103 17.48 -21.84 22.67
CA GLN A 103 18.65 -22.74 22.64
C GLN A 103 19.69 -22.41 23.73
N ASN A 104 19.81 -21.14 24.15
CA ASN A 104 20.87 -20.66 25.05
C ASN A 104 20.34 -20.14 26.41
N ASP A 105 19.09 -20.44 26.78
CA ASP A 105 18.36 -19.91 27.96
C ASP A 105 18.68 -18.43 28.27
N THR A 106 18.63 -17.58 27.24
CA THR A 106 19.21 -16.22 27.29
C THR A 106 18.52 -15.30 28.30
N PHE A 107 17.29 -15.63 28.69
CA PHE A 107 16.51 -14.90 29.70
C PHE A 107 15.90 -15.90 30.69
N PRO A 108 16.59 -16.23 31.80
CA PRO A 108 16.16 -17.26 32.73
C PRO A 108 14.70 -17.08 33.20
N GLY A 109 13.92 -18.15 33.08
CA GLY A 109 12.49 -18.16 33.40
C GLY A 109 11.56 -17.64 32.28
N ALA A 110 12.08 -17.31 31.09
CA ALA A 110 11.26 -17.00 29.93
C ALA A 110 10.79 -18.27 29.21
N THR A 111 9.49 -18.36 28.92
CA THR A 111 8.91 -19.46 28.14
C THR A 111 8.93 -19.14 26.65
N SER A 112 8.86 -20.17 25.79
CA SER A 112 8.64 -20.00 24.34
C SER A 112 7.43 -19.13 24.01
N LEU A 113 6.40 -19.17 24.86
CA LEU A 113 5.21 -18.32 24.76
C LEU A 113 5.54 -16.84 25.03
N HIS A 114 6.37 -16.52 26.03
CA HIS A 114 6.79 -15.14 26.31
C HIS A 114 7.50 -14.53 25.09
N TYR A 115 8.46 -15.25 24.49
CA TYR A 115 9.16 -14.78 23.29
C TYR A 115 8.22 -14.63 22.08
N ALA A 116 7.34 -15.60 21.82
CA ALA A 116 6.35 -15.51 20.73
C ALA A 116 5.39 -14.31 20.89
N PHE A 117 5.07 -13.93 22.13
CA PHE A 117 4.29 -12.74 22.45
C PHE A 117 5.02 -11.42 22.14
N VAL A 118 6.35 -11.35 22.28
CA VAL A 118 7.12 -10.14 21.93
C VAL A 118 6.98 -9.82 20.45
N GLY A 119 7.17 -10.81 19.57
CA GLY A 119 6.97 -10.65 18.12
C GLY A 119 5.53 -10.24 17.78
N SER A 120 4.54 -10.92 18.36
CA SER A 120 3.12 -10.62 18.13
C SER A 120 2.72 -9.20 18.59
N LEU A 121 3.24 -8.76 19.74
CA LEU A 121 3.01 -7.42 20.30
C LEU A 121 3.53 -6.32 19.38
N SER A 122 4.67 -6.52 18.72
CA SER A 122 5.24 -5.52 17.81
C SER A 122 4.34 -5.23 16.60
N ILE A 123 3.69 -6.26 16.05
CA ILE A 123 2.70 -6.14 14.97
C ILE A 123 1.45 -5.40 15.47
N ALA A 124 0.97 -5.75 16.67
CA ALA A 124 -0.18 -5.08 17.29
C ALA A 124 0.09 -3.58 17.51
N CYS A 125 1.25 -3.22 18.08
CA CYS A 125 1.66 -1.83 18.28
C CYS A 125 1.79 -1.06 16.96
N ALA A 126 2.34 -1.67 15.90
CA ALA A 126 2.46 -1.06 14.58
C ALA A 126 1.11 -0.74 13.91
N MET A 127 0.06 -1.52 14.20
CA MET A 127 -1.30 -1.24 13.73
C MET A 127 -2.04 -0.24 14.63
N LEU A 128 -1.90 -0.36 15.95
CA LEU A 128 -2.59 0.51 16.92
C LEU A 128 -2.07 1.95 16.93
N ILE A 129 -0.81 2.19 16.57
CA ILE A 129 -0.25 3.55 16.48
C ILE A 129 -0.73 4.33 15.24
N SER A 130 -1.40 3.66 14.30
CA SER A 130 -1.76 4.25 13.00
C SER A 130 -2.55 5.57 13.07
N PRO A 131 -3.51 5.81 13.99
CA PRO A 131 -4.23 7.08 14.05
C PRO A 131 -3.31 8.25 14.42
N ILE A 132 -2.36 8.02 15.32
CA ILE A 132 -1.38 9.02 15.76
C ILE A 132 -0.38 9.28 14.62
N ALA A 133 0.09 8.23 13.94
CA ALA A 133 0.90 8.40 12.73
C ALA A 133 0.17 9.18 11.62
N THR A 134 -1.14 8.93 11.39
CA THR A 134 -1.97 9.71 10.46
C THR A 134 -2.10 11.18 10.89
N MET A 135 -2.24 11.46 12.18
CA MET A 135 -2.23 12.85 12.71
C MET A 135 -0.87 13.52 12.46
N CYS A 136 0.24 12.84 12.73
CA CYS A 136 1.57 13.38 12.43
C CYS A 136 1.76 13.67 10.92
N VAL A 137 1.22 12.84 10.02
CA VAL A 137 1.24 13.12 8.57
C VAL A 137 0.38 14.33 8.20
N ARG A 138 -0.76 14.53 8.88
CA ARG A 138 -1.62 15.70 8.68
C ARG A 138 -0.94 17.00 9.14
N ASP A 139 -0.34 16.96 10.33
CA ASP A 139 0.07 18.16 11.08
C ASP A 139 1.54 18.54 10.85
N PHE A 140 2.42 17.56 10.66
CA PHE A 140 3.87 17.74 10.41
C PHE A 140 4.32 17.25 9.02
N GLY A 141 3.49 16.49 8.33
CA GLY A 141 3.81 15.93 7.02
C GLY A 141 4.52 14.57 7.06
N THR A 142 4.67 13.98 5.88
CA THR A 142 5.14 12.60 5.68
C THR A 142 6.57 12.37 6.20
N LYS A 143 7.51 13.28 5.90
CA LYS A 143 8.93 13.07 6.22
C LYS A 143 9.28 13.19 7.71
N PRO A 144 8.81 14.21 8.47
CA PRO A 144 9.04 14.25 9.91
C PRO A 144 8.45 13.02 10.63
N THR A 145 7.28 12.55 10.19
CA THR A 145 6.66 11.32 10.70
C THR A 145 7.54 10.08 10.46
N LEU A 146 8.07 9.92 9.24
CA LEU A 146 9.03 8.86 8.89
C LEU A 146 10.31 8.94 9.74
N PHE A 147 10.93 10.12 9.85
CA PHE A 147 12.14 10.30 10.67
C PHE A 147 11.93 9.96 12.15
N PHE A 148 10.77 10.30 12.71
CA PHE A 148 10.41 9.89 14.08
C PHE A 148 10.33 8.37 14.21
N GLY A 149 9.70 7.69 13.24
CA GLY A 149 9.66 6.22 13.17
C GLY A 149 11.06 5.58 13.13
N ILE A 150 11.98 6.13 12.34
CA ILE A 150 13.38 5.65 12.26
C ILE A 150 14.08 5.76 13.61
N ILE A 151 13.90 6.88 14.32
CA ILE A 151 14.52 7.10 15.64
C ILE A 151 14.02 6.04 16.64
N LEU A 152 12.70 5.79 16.69
CA LEU A 152 12.12 4.78 17.57
C LEU A 152 12.57 3.35 17.19
N GLU A 153 12.52 2.98 15.91
CA GLU A 153 12.93 1.65 15.42
C GLU A 153 14.42 1.40 15.70
N THR A 154 15.28 2.37 15.40
CA THR A 154 16.72 2.31 15.70
C THR A 154 16.98 2.19 17.19
N ALA A 155 16.36 3.06 18.01
CA ALA A 155 16.50 3.01 19.47
C ALA A 155 16.04 1.67 20.05
N SER A 156 14.98 1.07 19.50
CA SER A 156 14.50 -0.25 19.93
C SER A 156 15.53 -1.36 19.74
N LEU A 157 16.28 -1.33 18.63
CA LEU A 157 17.31 -2.32 18.30
C LEU A 157 18.57 -2.09 19.15
N ILE A 158 19.00 -0.83 19.28
CA ILE A 158 20.15 -0.50 20.14
C ILE A 158 19.88 -0.85 21.60
N CYS A 159 18.70 -0.50 22.14
CA CYS A 159 18.30 -0.84 23.51
C CYS A 159 18.13 -2.36 23.71
N ALA A 160 17.62 -3.10 22.72
CA ALA A 160 17.54 -4.56 22.78
C ALA A 160 18.93 -5.22 22.91
N SER A 161 20.00 -4.59 22.39
CA SER A 161 21.38 -5.09 22.57
C SER A 161 21.90 -5.07 24.02
N PHE A 162 21.17 -4.43 24.94
CA PHE A 162 21.47 -4.38 26.38
C PHE A 162 20.45 -5.16 27.22
N ALA A 163 19.49 -5.87 26.60
CA ALA A 163 18.47 -6.61 27.31
C ALA A 163 19.06 -7.80 28.08
N SER A 164 18.76 -7.87 29.37
CA SER A 164 19.13 -8.94 30.32
C SER A 164 17.92 -9.57 31.03
N ARG A 165 16.72 -9.01 30.86
CA ARG A 165 15.45 -9.53 31.43
C ARG A 165 14.36 -9.52 30.37
N ILE A 166 13.49 -10.54 30.36
CA ILE A 166 12.47 -10.74 29.31
C ILE A 166 11.53 -9.52 29.11
N TYR A 167 11.16 -8.82 30.19
CA TYR A 167 10.32 -7.60 30.09
C TYR A 167 10.99 -6.47 29.28
N GLN A 168 12.32 -6.46 29.20
CA GLN A 168 13.07 -5.47 28.41
C GLN A 168 12.94 -5.75 26.91
N LEU A 169 12.79 -7.02 26.50
CA LEU A 169 12.41 -7.36 25.12
C LEU A 169 10.96 -6.98 24.81
N PHE A 170 10.02 -7.17 25.75
CA PHE A 170 8.64 -6.67 25.60
C PHE A 170 8.58 -5.16 25.36
N LEU A 171 9.37 -4.38 26.11
CA LEU A 171 9.42 -2.92 25.95
C LEU A 171 10.17 -2.49 24.67
N THR A 172 11.28 -3.15 24.33
CA THR A 172 12.11 -2.78 23.16
C THR A 172 11.59 -3.40 21.86
N GLN A 173 11.71 -4.71 21.71
CA GLN A 173 11.33 -5.46 20.51
C GLN A 173 9.83 -5.63 20.32
N GLY A 174 9.05 -5.58 21.40
CA GLY A 174 7.59 -5.49 21.34
C GLY A 174 7.15 -4.05 21.05
N VAL A 175 7.02 -3.25 22.11
CA VAL A 175 6.40 -1.91 22.04
C VAL A 175 7.22 -0.94 21.17
N LEU A 176 8.47 -0.63 21.52
CA LEU A 176 9.22 0.47 20.88
C LEU A 176 9.51 0.20 19.41
N PHE A 177 9.88 -1.03 19.05
CA PHE A 177 10.04 -1.46 17.65
C PHE A 177 8.71 -1.37 16.90
N GLY A 178 7.61 -1.89 17.47
CA GLY A 178 6.28 -1.83 16.87
C GLY A 178 5.81 -0.40 16.61
N LEU A 179 6.04 0.52 17.55
CA LEU A 179 5.74 1.94 17.37
C LEU A 179 6.57 2.53 16.21
N GLY A 180 7.88 2.29 16.17
CA GLY A 180 8.75 2.76 15.07
C GLY A 180 8.33 2.22 13.71
N MET A 181 8.08 0.91 13.63
CA MET A 181 7.55 0.23 12.44
C MET A 181 6.22 0.84 11.97
N GLY A 182 5.29 1.16 12.89
CA GLY A 182 4.02 1.80 12.55
C GLY A 182 4.19 3.23 12.03
N PHE A 183 5.04 4.04 12.67
CA PHE A 183 5.41 5.39 12.21
C PHE A 183 6.18 5.39 10.87
N LEU A 184 6.78 4.27 10.47
CA LEU A 184 7.37 4.09 9.14
C LEU A 184 6.37 3.59 8.09
N PHE A 185 5.56 2.59 8.44
CA PHE A 185 4.63 1.93 7.51
C PHE A 185 3.44 2.82 7.13
N VAL A 186 2.79 3.44 8.11
CA VAL A 186 1.52 4.19 7.91
C VAL A 186 1.69 5.40 6.97
N PRO A 187 2.70 6.28 7.11
CA PRO A 187 2.96 7.33 6.11
C PRO A 187 3.38 6.79 4.74
N SER A 188 4.09 5.66 4.66
CA SER A 188 4.71 5.20 3.41
C SER A 188 3.79 4.37 2.52
N VAL A 189 2.92 3.53 3.08
CA VAL A 189 1.99 2.68 2.33
C VAL A 189 1.02 3.49 1.46
N GLY A 190 0.65 4.70 1.90
CA GLY A 190 -0.22 5.60 1.14
C GLY A 190 0.44 6.24 -0.09
N ILE A 191 1.77 6.25 -0.19
CA ILE A 191 2.51 7.00 -1.23
C ILE A 191 2.40 6.35 -2.59
N VAL A 192 2.73 5.06 -2.71
CA VAL A 192 2.85 4.37 -4.00
C VAL A 192 1.54 4.42 -4.83
N PRO A 193 0.33 4.21 -4.25
CA PRO A 193 -0.93 4.37 -4.98
C PRO A 193 -1.16 5.75 -5.62
N GLN A 194 -0.57 6.82 -5.10
CA GLN A 194 -0.72 8.20 -5.60
C GLN A 194 0.10 8.50 -6.86
N TRP A 195 1.07 7.66 -7.19
CA TRP A 195 1.94 7.82 -8.37
C TRP A 195 1.43 7.08 -9.61
N PHE A 196 0.52 6.10 -9.46
CA PHE A 196 0.14 5.18 -10.54
C PHE A 196 -1.38 5.07 -10.77
N THR A 197 -1.75 4.81 -12.03
CA THR A 197 -3.13 4.53 -12.48
C THR A 197 -3.27 3.11 -13.03
N THR A 198 -2.49 2.77 -14.07
CA THR A 198 -2.55 1.46 -14.75
C THR A 198 -1.42 0.50 -14.38
N ARG A 199 -0.49 0.92 -13.51
CA ARG A 199 0.57 0.07 -12.93
C ARG A 199 0.53 0.07 -11.39
N ARG A 200 -0.65 0.35 -10.81
CA ARG A 200 -0.82 0.60 -9.37
C ARG A 200 -0.67 -0.68 -8.55
N SER A 201 -1.25 -1.79 -9.01
CA SER A 201 -1.11 -3.08 -8.35
C SER A 201 0.31 -3.63 -8.49
N LEU A 202 0.95 -3.46 -9.65
CA LEU A 202 2.37 -3.81 -9.84
C LEU A 202 3.29 -3.03 -8.90
N ALA A 203 3.17 -1.69 -8.86
CA ALA A 203 4.00 -0.86 -8.01
C ALA A 203 3.77 -1.16 -6.51
N ASN A 204 2.51 -1.32 -6.08
CA ASN A 204 2.21 -1.73 -4.70
C ASN A 204 2.70 -3.15 -4.39
N GLY A 205 2.65 -4.07 -5.35
CA GLY A 205 3.21 -5.42 -5.24
C GLY A 205 4.73 -5.44 -5.07
N ILE A 206 5.47 -4.60 -5.81
CA ILE A 206 6.92 -4.41 -5.64
C ILE A 206 7.24 -3.75 -4.29
N SER A 207 6.47 -2.73 -3.90
CA SER A 207 6.58 -2.10 -2.58
C SER A 207 6.36 -3.12 -1.45
N ALA A 208 5.34 -3.97 -1.56
CA ALA A 208 5.04 -5.00 -0.57
C ALA A 208 6.02 -6.19 -0.61
N ALA A 209 6.68 -6.47 -1.75
CA ALA A 209 7.68 -7.54 -1.88
C ALA A 209 8.87 -7.35 -0.93
N GLY A 210 9.20 -6.09 -0.62
CA GLY A 210 10.28 -5.71 0.28
C GLY A 210 10.25 -6.45 1.62
N SER A 211 9.09 -6.67 2.23
CA SER A 211 9.01 -7.38 3.51
C SER A 211 9.40 -8.86 3.39
N GLY A 212 9.04 -9.54 2.31
CA GLY A 212 9.38 -10.96 2.10
C GLY A 212 10.86 -11.15 1.81
N LEU A 213 11.42 -10.32 0.92
CA LEU A 213 12.84 -10.35 0.57
C LEU A 213 13.72 -9.88 1.76
N GLY A 214 13.27 -8.85 2.48
CA GLY A 214 13.89 -8.41 3.74
C GLY A 214 13.86 -9.49 4.82
N GLY A 215 12.74 -10.19 4.97
CA GLY A 215 12.61 -11.30 5.93
C GLY A 215 13.60 -12.43 5.66
N LEU A 216 13.79 -12.81 4.40
CA LEU A 216 14.83 -13.76 4.01
C LEU A 216 16.24 -13.22 4.31
N LEU A 217 16.55 -12.01 3.83
CA LEU A 217 17.87 -11.39 3.99
C LEU A 217 18.26 -11.24 5.46
N TYR A 218 17.37 -10.71 6.29
CA TYR A 218 17.62 -10.51 7.71
C TYR A 218 17.67 -11.81 8.51
N SER A 219 16.89 -12.83 8.15
CA SER A 219 17.00 -14.15 8.82
C SER A 219 18.38 -14.77 8.60
N LEU A 220 18.89 -14.70 7.36
CA LEU A 220 20.23 -15.20 7.02
C LEU A 220 21.34 -14.33 7.65
N ALA A 221 21.22 -13.01 7.57
CA ALA A 221 22.20 -12.07 8.12
C ALA A 221 22.27 -12.12 9.65
N ALA A 222 21.13 -12.07 10.35
CA ALA A 222 21.09 -12.18 11.81
C ALA A 222 21.66 -13.53 12.27
N GLY A 223 21.25 -14.65 11.64
CA GLY A 223 21.79 -15.97 11.95
C GLY A 223 23.31 -16.07 11.74
N ALA A 224 23.85 -15.42 10.72
CA ALA A 224 25.29 -15.35 10.50
C ALA A 224 26.02 -14.47 11.53
N ILE A 225 25.49 -13.28 11.85
CA ILE A 225 26.12 -12.35 12.81
C ILE A 225 26.08 -12.92 14.23
N ILE A 226 24.96 -13.55 14.63
CA ILE A 226 24.81 -14.17 15.95
C ILE A 226 25.83 -15.31 16.15
N ARG A 227 26.05 -16.15 15.13
CA ARG A 227 27.00 -17.28 15.20
C ARG A 227 28.48 -16.85 15.18
N ASN A 228 28.83 -15.79 14.46
CA ASN A 228 30.23 -15.39 14.23
C ASN A 228 30.70 -14.20 15.09
N ILE A 229 29.79 -13.44 15.70
CA ILE A 229 30.11 -12.26 16.52
C ILE A 229 29.38 -12.36 17.87
N SER A 230 28.14 -11.86 17.96
CA SER A 230 27.27 -12.08 19.12
C SER A 230 25.83 -11.61 18.86
N LEU A 231 24.91 -12.02 19.75
CA LEU A 231 23.54 -11.50 19.83
C LEU A 231 23.48 -9.97 19.94
N GLN A 232 24.29 -9.38 20.82
CA GLN A 232 24.29 -7.93 21.09
C GLN A 232 24.82 -7.16 19.87
N TRP A 233 25.84 -7.70 19.19
CA TRP A 233 26.36 -7.09 17.96
C TRP A 233 25.39 -7.24 16.78
N ALA A 234 24.64 -8.34 16.68
CA ALA A 234 23.56 -8.47 15.69
C ALA A 234 22.56 -7.30 15.83
N TYR A 235 22.07 -7.04 17.05
CA TYR A 235 21.16 -5.93 17.30
C TYR A 235 21.75 -4.56 16.93
N ARG A 236 23.02 -4.31 17.25
CA ARG A 236 23.70 -3.03 16.96
C ARG A 236 23.90 -2.82 15.45
N ILE A 237 24.40 -3.84 14.76
CA ILE A 237 24.63 -3.79 13.31
C ILE A 237 23.32 -3.57 12.56
N LEU A 238 22.25 -4.29 12.94
CA LEU A 238 20.93 -4.14 12.35
C LEU A 238 20.34 -2.74 12.61
N GLY A 239 20.46 -2.21 13.83
CA GLY A 239 20.04 -0.84 14.15
C GLY A 239 20.76 0.23 13.32
N ILE A 240 22.07 0.09 13.12
CA ILE A 240 22.87 1.02 12.30
C ILE A 240 22.44 0.96 10.82
N ILE A 241 22.23 -0.24 10.27
CA ILE A 241 21.77 -0.43 8.88
C ILE A 241 20.38 0.20 8.69
N VAL A 242 19.43 -0.09 9.59
CA VAL A 242 18.08 0.49 9.61
C VAL A 242 18.13 2.02 9.62
N PHE A 243 18.91 2.60 10.54
CA PHE A 243 19.05 4.05 10.65
C PHE A 243 19.51 4.70 9.33
N VAL A 244 20.64 4.24 8.79
CA VAL A 244 21.24 4.83 7.59
C VAL A 244 20.35 4.65 6.36
N VAL A 245 19.84 3.43 6.13
CA VAL A 245 19.12 3.12 4.89
C VAL A 245 17.71 3.71 4.89
N ASN A 246 16.98 3.69 6.02
CA ASN A 246 15.67 4.33 6.09
C ASN A 246 15.77 5.86 6.03
N ILE A 247 16.85 6.48 6.52
CA ILE A 247 17.10 7.93 6.34
C ILE A 247 17.24 8.26 4.85
N ILE A 248 18.07 7.52 4.11
CA ILE A 248 18.25 7.72 2.66
C ILE A 248 16.92 7.56 1.92
N CYS A 249 16.15 6.51 2.23
CA CYS A 249 14.83 6.29 1.63
C CYS A 249 13.82 7.40 1.98
N THR A 250 13.86 7.95 3.20
CA THR A 250 12.99 9.05 3.64
C THR A 250 13.37 10.40 3.00
N ILE A 251 14.65 10.64 2.77
CA ILE A 251 15.13 11.80 2.01
C ILE A 251 14.68 11.70 0.54
N LEU A 252 14.75 10.51 -0.08
CA LEU A 252 14.39 10.31 -1.48
C LEU A 252 12.87 10.25 -1.73
N VAL A 253 12.07 9.66 -0.83
CA VAL A 253 10.62 9.47 -1.08
C VAL A 253 9.89 10.81 -1.22
N LYS A 254 8.85 10.85 -2.06
CA LYS A 254 7.97 12.02 -2.25
C LYS A 254 6.52 11.54 -2.27
N ASP A 255 5.71 12.05 -1.36
CA ASP A 255 4.25 11.92 -1.45
C ASP A 255 3.67 12.93 -2.47
N ARG A 256 2.38 12.77 -2.77
CA ARG A 256 1.58 13.72 -3.55
C ARG A 256 0.33 14.12 -2.76
N ASN A 257 0.36 14.06 -1.42
CA ASN A 257 -0.81 14.25 -0.55
C ASN A 257 -1.54 15.57 -0.83
N LYS A 258 -0.78 16.67 -0.99
CA LYS A 258 -1.31 18.00 -1.34
C LYS A 258 -1.96 18.04 -2.74
N ILE A 259 -1.41 17.31 -3.71
CA ILE A 259 -1.92 17.26 -5.09
C ILE A 259 -3.18 16.39 -5.17
N VAL A 260 -3.25 15.31 -4.39
CA VAL A 260 -4.38 14.35 -4.39
C VAL A 260 -5.55 14.84 -3.52
N GLY A 261 -5.38 15.91 -2.73
CA GLY A 261 -6.36 16.33 -1.73
C GLY A 261 -6.53 15.30 -0.62
N SER A 262 -5.45 14.61 -0.25
CA SER A 262 -5.49 13.43 0.63
C SER A 262 -6.03 13.74 2.02
N ARG A 263 -7.17 13.13 2.36
CA ARG A 263 -7.90 13.29 3.62
C ARG A 263 -7.22 12.47 4.72
N GLN A 264 -6.24 13.07 5.39
CA GLN A 264 -5.53 12.50 6.54
C GLN A 264 -6.39 12.55 7.82
N ALA A 265 -7.58 11.93 7.77
CA ALA A 265 -8.55 11.90 8.86
C ALA A 265 -8.47 10.55 9.60
N PRO A 266 -7.91 10.49 10.82
CA PRO A 266 -7.66 9.22 11.52
C PRO A 266 -8.95 8.47 11.87
N PHE A 267 -9.96 9.18 12.39
CA PHE A 267 -11.21 8.60 12.86
C PHE A 267 -12.39 9.03 11.98
N ASP A 268 -12.27 8.82 10.66
CA ASP A 268 -13.34 9.16 9.71
C ASP A 268 -14.49 8.14 9.74
N LEU A 269 -15.28 8.17 10.82
CA LEU A 269 -16.40 7.25 11.03
C LEU A 269 -17.52 7.41 9.98
N SER A 270 -17.44 8.40 9.07
CA SER A 270 -18.32 8.46 7.90
C SER A 270 -18.08 7.30 6.92
N LEU A 271 -16.87 6.73 6.89
CA LEU A 271 -16.55 5.55 6.07
C LEU A 271 -17.27 4.30 6.59
N PHE A 272 -17.53 4.17 7.90
CA PHE A 272 -18.42 3.13 8.45
C PHE A 272 -19.91 3.33 8.08
N LYS A 273 -20.30 4.41 7.38
CA LYS A 273 -21.62 4.51 6.75
C LYS A 273 -21.65 3.96 5.32
N ARG A 274 -20.48 3.55 4.78
CA ARG A 274 -20.33 2.98 3.44
C ARG A 274 -20.41 1.44 3.51
N PRO A 275 -21.51 0.80 3.08
CA PRO A 275 -21.64 -0.66 3.14
C PRO A 275 -20.57 -1.41 2.33
N GLU A 276 -20.09 -0.85 1.21
CA GLU A 276 -18.99 -1.42 0.43
C GLU A 276 -17.65 -1.45 1.19
N PHE A 277 -17.45 -0.54 2.15
CA PHE A 277 -16.26 -0.53 3.00
C PHE A 277 -16.26 -1.69 4.01
N HIS A 278 -17.42 -2.19 4.43
CA HIS A 278 -17.52 -3.34 5.34
C HIS A 278 -17.06 -4.64 4.67
N LEU A 279 -17.30 -4.79 3.37
CA LEU A 279 -16.80 -5.94 2.60
C LEU A 279 -15.26 -5.90 2.46
N LEU A 280 -14.69 -4.70 2.32
CA LEU A 280 -13.25 -4.49 2.31
C LEU A 280 -12.61 -4.78 3.68
N LEU A 281 -13.24 -4.33 4.77
CA LEU A 281 -12.82 -4.64 6.13
C LEU A 281 -12.93 -6.13 6.45
N GLY A 282 -14.03 -6.80 6.03
CA GLY A 282 -14.22 -8.24 6.17
C GLY A 282 -13.15 -9.05 5.42
N TYR A 283 -12.82 -8.65 4.19
CA TYR A 283 -11.69 -9.22 3.45
C TYR A 283 -10.38 -9.13 4.25
N GLY A 284 -10.05 -7.97 4.81
CA GLY A 284 -8.84 -7.81 5.63
C GLY A 284 -8.87 -8.60 6.93
N TRP A 285 -10.00 -8.60 7.64
CA TRP A 285 -10.19 -9.32 8.89
C TRP A 285 -9.95 -10.82 8.73
N PHE A 286 -10.67 -11.46 7.81
CA PHE A 286 -10.54 -12.90 7.58
C PHE A 286 -9.20 -13.27 6.93
N SER A 287 -8.67 -12.44 6.03
CA SER A 287 -7.34 -12.68 5.44
C SER A 287 -6.23 -12.65 6.49
N MET A 288 -6.30 -11.77 7.49
CA MET A 288 -5.31 -11.74 8.59
C MET A 288 -5.44 -12.95 9.51
N LEU A 289 -6.66 -13.40 9.83
CA LEU A 289 -6.86 -14.64 10.61
C LEU A 289 -6.24 -15.87 9.95
N GLY A 290 -6.23 -15.95 8.62
CA GLY A 290 -5.50 -16.99 7.88
C GLY A 290 -3.98 -16.73 7.83
N TYR A 291 -3.58 -15.53 7.42
CA TYR A 291 -2.20 -15.15 7.11
C TYR A 291 -1.26 -15.18 8.32
N VAL A 292 -1.71 -14.70 9.48
CA VAL A 292 -0.87 -14.62 10.69
C VAL A 292 -0.64 -16.01 11.29
N VAL A 293 -1.64 -16.90 11.23
CA VAL A 293 -1.46 -18.31 11.60
C VAL A 293 -0.45 -18.99 10.68
N LEU A 294 -0.50 -18.76 9.36
CA LEU A 294 0.51 -19.31 8.44
C LEU A 294 1.93 -18.87 8.83
N ILE A 295 2.16 -17.57 9.05
CA ILE A 295 3.49 -17.04 9.42
C ILE A 295 4.04 -17.70 10.69
N PHE A 296 3.24 -17.78 11.76
CA PHE A 296 3.74 -18.20 13.07
C PHE A 296 3.59 -19.69 13.39
N SER A 297 2.69 -20.41 12.71
CA SER A 297 2.46 -21.84 12.96
C SER A 297 3.15 -22.78 11.96
N LEU A 298 3.68 -22.31 10.82
CA LEU A 298 4.34 -23.19 9.85
C LEU A 298 5.62 -23.86 10.38
N ALA A 299 6.48 -23.12 11.12
CA ALA A 299 7.65 -23.70 11.79
C ALA A 299 7.25 -24.69 12.91
N ASN A 300 6.18 -24.39 13.65
CA ASN A 300 5.71 -25.27 14.71
C ASN A 300 5.07 -26.56 14.14
N TYR A 301 4.41 -26.47 12.98
CA TYR A 301 3.93 -27.61 12.21
C TYR A 301 5.08 -28.46 11.65
N ALA A 302 6.16 -27.83 11.15
CA ALA A 302 7.36 -28.53 10.71
C ALA A 302 7.95 -29.41 11.84
N ASN A 303 8.12 -28.84 13.04
CA ASN A 303 8.55 -29.60 14.21
C ASN A 303 7.55 -30.71 14.60
N PHE A 304 6.24 -30.46 14.49
CA PHE A 304 5.19 -31.43 14.81
C PHE A 304 5.18 -32.65 13.87
N ILE A 305 5.54 -32.50 12.60
CA ILE A 305 5.73 -33.62 11.66
C ILE A 305 7.14 -34.25 11.72
N GLY A 306 7.94 -33.90 12.74
CA GLY A 306 9.25 -34.51 13.01
C GLY A 306 10.44 -33.90 12.28
N LEU A 307 10.30 -32.69 11.71
CA LEU A 307 11.43 -31.96 11.11
C LEU A 307 12.29 -31.28 12.18
N ASP A 308 13.57 -31.04 11.88
CA ASP A 308 14.49 -30.37 12.79
C ASP A 308 14.32 -28.83 12.79
N ALA A 309 14.92 -28.16 13.78
CA ALA A 309 14.81 -26.71 13.95
C ALA A 309 15.41 -25.89 12.77
N SER A 310 16.38 -26.42 12.03
CA SER A 310 16.95 -25.80 10.83
C SER A 310 15.98 -25.92 9.65
N GLN A 311 15.38 -27.10 9.47
CA GLN A 311 14.31 -27.35 8.49
C GLN A 311 13.08 -26.47 8.79
N ALA A 312 12.67 -26.36 10.05
CA ALA A 312 11.56 -25.50 10.47
C ALA A 312 11.85 -24.00 10.26
N ALA A 313 13.09 -23.54 10.49
CA ALA A 313 13.52 -22.19 10.15
C ALA A 313 13.52 -21.95 8.62
N MET A 314 13.95 -22.95 7.84
CA MET A 314 13.98 -22.90 6.38
C MET A 314 12.56 -22.84 5.78
N VAL A 315 11.60 -23.58 6.35
CA VAL A 315 10.17 -23.50 6.01
C VAL A 315 9.65 -22.06 6.10
N SER A 316 9.97 -21.34 7.20
CA SER A 316 9.60 -19.93 7.38
C SER A 316 10.38 -18.96 6.48
N ALA A 317 11.67 -19.21 6.23
CA ALA A 317 12.47 -18.40 5.30
C ALA A 317 11.93 -18.48 3.86
N ILE A 318 11.55 -19.69 3.43
CA ILE A 318 10.99 -19.96 2.10
C ILE A 318 9.55 -19.45 1.98
N PHE A 319 8.76 -19.42 3.07
CA PHE A 319 7.46 -18.71 3.09
C PHE A 319 7.61 -17.21 2.82
N ASN A 320 8.64 -16.57 3.37
CA ASN A 320 8.95 -15.16 3.12
C ASN A 320 9.49 -14.91 1.71
N LEU A 321 10.28 -15.84 1.15
CA LEU A 321 10.67 -15.80 -0.27
C LEU A 321 9.44 -15.90 -1.19
N GLY A 322 8.51 -16.82 -0.91
CA GLY A 322 7.26 -16.98 -1.65
C GLY A 322 6.43 -15.69 -1.68
N GLN A 323 6.33 -14.99 -0.55
CA GLN A 323 5.71 -13.65 -0.49
C GLN A 323 6.48 -12.61 -1.31
N GLY A 324 7.82 -12.58 -1.21
CA GLY A 324 8.67 -11.63 -1.92
C GLY A 324 8.55 -11.75 -3.45
N VAL A 325 8.51 -12.97 -3.97
CA VAL A 325 8.38 -13.25 -5.41
C VAL A 325 6.91 -13.15 -5.88
N GLY A 326 5.95 -13.55 -5.05
CA GLY A 326 4.53 -13.57 -5.39
C GLY A 326 3.87 -12.19 -5.46
N ARG A 327 4.19 -11.28 -4.53
CA ARG A 327 3.55 -9.96 -4.45
C ARG A 327 3.69 -9.11 -5.74
N PRO A 328 4.86 -9.00 -6.40
CA PRO A 328 5.01 -8.32 -7.69
C PRO A 328 4.25 -9.01 -8.83
N PHE A 329 4.29 -10.34 -8.88
CA PHE A 329 3.64 -11.15 -9.92
C PHE A 329 2.12 -10.97 -9.88
N ILE A 330 1.50 -11.13 -8.71
CA ILE A 330 0.06 -10.92 -8.50
C ILE A 330 -0.29 -9.45 -8.81
N GLY A 331 0.55 -8.50 -8.42
CA GLY A 331 0.41 -7.08 -8.77
C GLY A 331 0.37 -6.84 -10.28
N TYR A 332 1.26 -7.48 -11.06
CA TYR A 332 1.32 -7.37 -12.52
C TYR A 332 0.03 -7.83 -13.20
N PHE A 333 -0.47 -9.02 -12.84
CA PHE A 333 -1.69 -9.57 -13.43
C PHE A 333 -2.96 -8.83 -12.96
N SER A 334 -2.94 -8.28 -11.74
CA SER A 334 -4.02 -7.49 -11.14
C SER A 334 -4.38 -6.23 -11.92
N ASP A 335 -3.39 -5.45 -12.39
CA ASP A 335 -3.66 -4.27 -13.22
C ASP A 335 -4.26 -4.64 -14.62
N ARG A 336 -4.05 -5.88 -15.09
CA ARG A 336 -4.61 -6.37 -16.37
C ARG A 336 -6.01 -6.96 -16.24
N THR A 337 -6.22 -7.86 -15.28
CA THR A 337 -7.43 -8.68 -15.16
C THR A 337 -8.48 -8.10 -14.21
N GLY A 338 -8.10 -7.15 -13.35
CA GLY A 338 -8.96 -6.56 -12.33
C GLY A 338 -8.36 -6.73 -10.92
N ARG A 339 -8.55 -5.73 -10.06
CA ARG A 339 -7.93 -5.67 -8.74
C ARG A 339 -8.66 -6.54 -7.74
N ILE A 340 -9.98 -6.38 -7.70
CA ILE A 340 -10.89 -7.21 -6.90
C ILE A 340 -10.93 -8.62 -7.48
N ASN A 341 -10.89 -8.77 -8.81
CA ASN A 341 -10.80 -10.06 -9.51
C ASN A 341 -9.60 -10.88 -9.06
N MET A 342 -8.37 -10.35 -9.15
CA MET A 342 -7.18 -11.10 -8.72
C MET A 342 -7.13 -11.30 -7.21
N ALA A 343 -7.48 -10.29 -6.42
CA ALA A 343 -7.54 -10.43 -4.97
C ALA A 343 -8.50 -11.57 -4.58
N CYS A 344 -9.64 -11.70 -5.25
CA CYS A 344 -10.59 -12.78 -5.02
C CYS A 344 -9.98 -14.13 -5.43
N ALA A 345 -9.49 -14.24 -6.67
CA ALA A 345 -8.95 -15.48 -7.22
C ALA A 345 -7.80 -16.08 -6.39
N THR A 346 -6.82 -15.27 -5.97
CA THR A 346 -5.70 -15.76 -5.16
C THR A 346 -6.07 -16.03 -3.71
N THR A 347 -7.09 -15.34 -3.16
CA THR A 347 -7.63 -15.63 -1.81
C THR A 347 -8.36 -16.98 -1.79
N TRP A 348 -9.15 -17.29 -2.83
CA TRP A 348 -9.71 -18.64 -3.01
C TRP A 348 -8.64 -19.69 -3.26
N LEU A 349 -7.61 -19.39 -4.07
CA LEU A 349 -6.49 -20.29 -4.29
C LEU A 349 -5.68 -20.56 -3.00
N ALA A 350 -5.53 -19.57 -2.12
CA ALA A 350 -4.92 -19.76 -0.80
C ALA A 350 -5.71 -20.77 0.05
N ALA A 351 -7.04 -20.70 0.06
CA ALA A 351 -7.88 -21.72 0.72
C ALA A 351 -7.67 -23.12 0.10
N ILE A 352 -7.69 -23.22 -1.22
CA ILE A 352 -7.49 -24.50 -1.94
C ILE A 352 -6.11 -25.09 -1.60
N LEU A 353 -5.03 -24.30 -1.64
CA LEU A 353 -3.69 -24.75 -1.30
C LEU A 353 -3.58 -25.22 0.17
N VAL A 354 -4.30 -24.58 1.10
CA VAL A 354 -4.37 -25.01 2.50
C VAL A 354 -5.08 -26.37 2.64
N PHE A 355 -6.26 -26.53 2.04
CA PHE A 355 -7.02 -27.78 2.12
C PHE A 355 -6.38 -28.94 1.34
N SER A 356 -5.84 -28.69 0.15
CA SER A 356 -5.27 -29.72 -0.72
C SER A 356 -3.83 -30.07 -0.37
N ILE A 357 -3.01 -29.11 0.06
CA ILE A 357 -1.56 -29.31 0.26
C ILE A 357 -1.19 -29.28 1.73
N TRP A 358 -1.46 -28.18 2.47
CA TRP A 358 -0.95 -28.05 3.85
C TRP A 358 -1.48 -29.13 4.79
N ILE A 359 -2.77 -29.46 4.72
CA ILE A 359 -3.37 -30.58 5.47
C ILE A 359 -2.65 -31.91 5.22
N ASN A 360 -2.11 -32.11 4.01
CA ASN A 360 -1.45 -33.34 3.57
C ASN A 360 0.09 -33.27 3.64
N ALA A 361 0.67 -32.16 4.12
CA ALA A 361 2.10 -31.83 4.00
C ALA A 361 3.01 -32.57 5.01
N ASN A 362 2.88 -33.90 5.06
CA ASN A 362 3.61 -34.80 5.96
C ASN A 362 5.08 -35.07 5.55
N SER A 363 5.69 -34.18 4.75
CA SER A 363 7.09 -34.29 4.34
C SER A 363 7.70 -32.91 4.06
N TYR A 364 9.02 -32.79 4.26
CA TYR A 364 9.74 -31.53 4.08
C TYR A 364 9.56 -30.94 2.68
N GLY A 365 9.70 -31.75 1.62
CA GLY A 365 9.54 -31.30 0.23
C GLY A 365 8.13 -30.78 -0.09
N LEU A 366 7.09 -31.45 0.41
CA LEU A 366 5.70 -31.02 0.20
C LEU A 366 5.36 -29.76 1.02
N LEU A 367 5.92 -29.64 2.22
CA LEU A 367 5.79 -28.45 3.05
C LEU A 367 6.54 -27.25 2.44
N LEU A 368 7.73 -27.44 1.87
CA LEU A 368 8.44 -26.38 1.12
C LEU A 368 7.69 -25.94 -0.14
N PHE A 369 7.10 -26.88 -0.90
CA PHE A 369 6.24 -26.52 -2.03
C PHE A 369 5.04 -25.68 -1.57
N PHE A 370 4.39 -26.08 -0.46
CA PHE A 370 3.33 -25.27 0.13
C PHE A 370 3.82 -23.89 0.58
N THR A 371 5.00 -23.74 1.18
CA THR A 371 5.44 -22.41 1.64
C THR A 371 5.81 -21.45 0.52
N ILE A 372 6.35 -21.93 -0.61
CA ILE A 372 6.57 -21.10 -1.80
C ILE A 372 5.23 -20.59 -2.36
N VAL A 373 4.33 -21.50 -2.74
CA VAL A 373 3.10 -21.15 -3.47
C VAL A 373 2.06 -20.55 -2.53
N GLY A 374 1.92 -21.12 -1.33
CA GLY A 374 1.08 -20.60 -0.26
C GLY A 374 1.57 -19.24 0.24
N GLY A 375 2.87 -19.01 0.38
CA GLY A 375 3.42 -17.69 0.72
C GLY A 375 3.09 -16.64 -0.34
N ALA A 376 3.21 -16.98 -1.62
CA ALA A 376 2.82 -16.11 -2.72
C ALA A 376 1.32 -15.74 -2.66
N MET A 377 0.42 -16.71 -2.47
CA MET A 377 -1.04 -16.47 -2.46
C MET A 377 -1.52 -15.81 -1.16
N ALA A 378 -1.11 -16.31 0.01
CA ALA A 378 -1.46 -15.77 1.33
C ALA A 378 -1.02 -14.30 1.48
N GLY A 379 0.13 -13.95 0.91
CA GLY A 379 0.67 -12.59 0.89
C GLY A 379 -0.10 -11.59 0.01
N THR A 380 -1.14 -12.01 -0.73
CA THR A 380 -1.89 -11.14 -1.65
C THR A 380 -2.39 -9.88 -0.98
N TYR A 381 -2.96 -9.98 0.23
CA TYR A 381 -3.62 -8.86 0.90
C TYR A 381 -2.74 -7.60 0.93
N TRP A 382 -1.47 -7.73 1.29
CA TRP A 382 -0.54 -6.60 1.35
C TRP A 382 -0.17 -6.03 -0.04
N ALA A 383 -0.22 -6.85 -1.10
CA ALA A 383 -0.04 -6.40 -2.47
C ALA A 383 -1.29 -5.69 -3.04
N THR A 384 -2.50 -6.07 -2.61
CA THR A 384 -3.77 -5.57 -3.18
C THR A 384 -4.50 -4.53 -2.34
N VAL A 385 -4.28 -4.45 -1.01
CA VAL A 385 -5.06 -3.61 -0.09
C VAL A 385 -5.05 -2.13 -0.46
N GLY A 386 -3.90 -1.52 -0.74
CA GLY A 386 -3.80 -0.13 -1.19
C GLY A 386 -4.52 0.12 -2.52
N PRO A 387 -4.20 -0.64 -3.60
CA PRO A 387 -4.89 -0.57 -4.88
C PRO A 387 -6.41 -0.79 -4.81
N VAL A 388 -6.89 -1.77 -4.05
CA VAL A 388 -8.32 -2.09 -3.87
C VAL A 388 -9.02 -1.05 -2.99
N THR A 389 -8.36 -0.52 -1.95
CA THR A 389 -8.88 0.62 -1.19
C THR A 389 -9.11 1.83 -2.10
N ALA A 390 -8.16 2.14 -3.00
CA ALA A 390 -8.35 3.19 -4.01
C ALA A 390 -9.50 2.89 -4.99
N GLU A 391 -9.72 1.62 -5.35
CA GLU A 391 -10.83 1.13 -6.18
C GLU A 391 -12.20 1.34 -5.49
N VAL A 392 -12.27 1.06 -4.19
CA VAL A 392 -13.49 1.17 -3.37
C VAL A 392 -13.74 2.62 -2.97
N VAL A 393 -12.88 3.22 -2.12
CA VAL A 393 -13.18 4.51 -1.50
C VAL A 393 -12.95 5.70 -2.43
N GLY A 394 -11.86 5.68 -3.22
CA GLY A 394 -11.36 6.80 -4.02
C GLY A 394 -10.03 7.35 -3.46
N LEU A 395 -9.15 7.89 -4.31
CA LEU A 395 -7.75 8.21 -3.95
C LEU A 395 -7.60 9.19 -2.76
N ALA A 396 -8.48 10.19 -2.64
CA ALA A 396 -8.44 11.17 -1.54
C ALA A 396 -8.73 10.52 -0.17
N ASP A 397 -9.63 9.55 -0.12
CA ASP A 397 -10.04 8.82 1.09
C ASP A 397 -9.08 7.68 1.49
N VAL A 398 -8.13 7.30 0.63
CA VAL A 398 -7.24 6.14 0.86
C VAL A 398 -6.53 6.19 2.23
N PRO A 399 -5.95 7.31 2.70
CA PRO A 399 -5.27 7.33 4.00
C PRO A 399 -6.22 7.08 5.18
N ALA A 400 -7.38 7.76 5.21
CA ALA A 400 -8.40 7.55 6.24
C ALA A 400 -8.96 6.12 6.22
N ALA A 401 -9.25 5.59 5.03
CA ALA A 401 -9.75 4.23 4.86
C ALA A 401 -8.73 3.17 5.27
N LEU A 402 -7.45 3.32 4.89
CA LEU A 402 -6.39 2.42 5.34
C LEU A 402 -6.17 2.53 6.85
N ASN A 403 -6.24 3.72 7.45
CA ASN A 403 -6.10 3.88 8.90
C ASN A 403 -7.18 3.12 9.68
N LEU A 404 -8.45 3.25 9.28
CA LEU A 404 -9.54 2.47 9.87
C LEU A 404 -9.36 0.96 9.63
N THR A 405 -8.85 0.57 8.45
CA THR A 405 -8.50 -0.83 8.18
C THR A 405 -7.41 -1.35 9.12
N TRP A 406 -6.35 -0.59 9.38
CA TRP A 406 -5.27 -0.98 10.30
C TRP A 406 -5.77 -1.17 11.73
N LEU A 407 -6.61 -0.25 12.22
CA LEU A 407 -7.29 -0.42 13.51
C LEU A 407 -8.13 -1.71 13.56
N VAL A 408 -8.95 -1.96 12.53
CA VAL A 408 -9.82 -3.15 12.48
C VAL A 408 -9.01 -4.44 12.38
N ILE A 409 -7.93 -4.50 11.58
CA ILE A 409 -7.11 -5.72 11.47
C ILE A 409 -6.12 -5.91 12.63
N SER A 410 -5.92 -4.92 13.51
CA SER A 410 -5.07 -5.08 14.70
C SER A 410 -5.55 -6.24 15.60
N LEU A 411 -6.87 -6.41 15.73
CA LEU A 411 -7.50 -7.47 16.52
C LEU A 411 -7.22 -8.89 15.97
N PRO A 412 -7.54 -9.23 14.71
CA PRO A 412 -7.21 -10.54 14.16
C PRO A 412 -5.69 -10.77 14.13
N CYS A 413 -4.87 -9.75 13.82
CA CYS A 413 -3.40 -9.89 13.92
C CYS A 413 -2.92 -10.26 15.34
N THR A 414 -3.58 -9.78 16.39
CA THR A 414 -3.25 -10.09 17.79
C THR A 414 -3.72 -11.48 18.19
N PHE A 415 -4.95 -11.87 17.82
CA PHE A 415 -5.59 -13.09 18.34
C PHE A 415 -5.42 -14.34 17.47
N SER A 416 -4.97 -14.21 16.21
CA SER A 416 -4.74 -15.33 15.28
C SER A 416 -3.95 -16.50 15.87
N THR A 417 -2.71 -16.22 16.32
CA THR A 417 -1.80 -17.27 16.80
C THR A 417 -2.29 -17.89 18.11
N PRO A 418 -2.79 -17.14 19.12
CA PRO A 418 -3.47 -17.72 20.29
C PRO A 418 -4.64 -18.64 19.94
N ILE A 419 -5.53 -18.25 19.00
CA ILE A 419 -6.67 -19.07 18.57
C ILE A 419 -6.17 -20.38 17.95
N ALA A 420 -5.23 -20.33 17.01
CA ALA A 420 -4.69 -21.52 16.38
C ALA A 420 -4.00 -22.46 17.39
N LEU A 421 -3.19 -21.93 18.30
CA LEU A 421 -2.49 -22.72 19.32
C LEU A 421 -3.47 -23.39 20.30
N GLN A 422 -4.56 -22.72 20.70
CA GLN A 422 -5.61 -23.34 21.53
C GLN A 422 -6.35 -24.46 20.80
N ILE A 423 -6.62 -24.32 19.50
CA ILE A 423 -7.21 -25.38 18.67
C ILE A 423 -6.27 -26.59 18.57
N VAL A 424 -4.96 -26.38 18.41
CA VAL A 424 -3.96 -27.47 18.43
C VAL A 424 -3.88 -28.13 19.80
N ALA A 425 -3.83 -27.35 20.89
CA ALA A 425 -3.74 -27.87 22.25
C ALA A 425 -4.97 -28.72 22.64
N GLY A 426 -6.19 -28.26 22.30
CA GLY A 426 -7.44 -28.97 22.60
C GLY A 426 -7.69 -30.22 21.74
N THR A 427 -6.97 -30.41 20.62
CA THR A 427 -7.17 -31.54 19.70
C THR A 427 -5.95 -32.47 19.57
N GLY A 428 -4.79 -32.05 20.07
CA GLY A 428 -3.50 -32.72 19.88
C GLY A 428 -3.00 -32.74 18.42
N LYS A 429 -3.65 -32.02 17.50
CA LYS A 429 -3.43 -32.15 16.05
C LYS A 429 -3.51 -30.79 15.33
N TYR A 430 -2.61 -30.56 14.37
CA TYR A 430 -2.61 -29.33 13.57
C TYR A 430 -3.83 -29.17 12.64
N ILE A 431 -4.53 -30.26 12.33
CA ILE A 431 -5.68 -30.28 11.41
C ILE A 431 -6.75 -29.23 11.73
N GLY A 432 -7.04 -28.97 13.01
CA GLY A 432 -8.02 -27.96 13.40
C GLY A 432 -7.58 -26.53 13.03
N ALA A 433 -6.30 -26.19 13.24
CA ALA A 433 -5.75 -24.89 12.86
C ALA A 433 -5.64 -24.74 11.33
N GLN A 434 -5.30 -25.82 10.62
CA GLN A 434 -5.25 -25.86 9.15
C GLN A 434 -6.64 -25.62 8.54
N ILE A 435 -7.67 -26.32 9.05
CA ILE A 435 -9.07 -26.14 8.65
C ILE A 435 -9.57 -24.72 8.97
N PHE A 436 -9.23 -24.19 10.15
CA PHE A 436 -9.55 -22.80 10.51
C PHE A 436 -9.00 -21.81 9.48
N VAL A 437 -7.70 -21.88 9.16
CA VAL A 437 -7.06 -21.02 8.15
C VAL A 437 -7.74 -21.15 6.78
N GLY A 438 -8.07 -22.37 6.35
CA GLY A 438 -8.77 -22.62 5.09
C GLY A 438 -10.14 -21.93 5.04
N PHE A 439 -10.93 -22.04 6.11
CA PHE A 439 -12.23 -21.35 6.21
C PHE A 439 -12.10 -19.82 6.33
N MET A 440 -11.05 -19.31 6.96
CA MET A 440 -10.79 -17.86 6.98
C MET A 440 -10.50 -17.33 5.57
N TYR A 441 -9.72 -18.04 4.76
CA TYR A 441 -9.52 -17.66 3.36
C TYR A 441 -10.81 -17.78 2.52
N ILE A 442 -11.67 -18.79 2.75
CA ILE A 442 -13.00 -18.85 2.13
C ILE A 442 -13.85 -17.61 2.50
N ALA A 443 -13.88 -17.22 3.78
CA ALA A 443 -14.65 -16.06 4.23
C ALA A 443 -14.14 -14.74 3.60
N GLY A 444 -12.82 -14.55 3.54
CA GLY A 444 -12.21 -13.42 2.83
C GLY A 444 -12.52 -13.41 1.33
N GLY A 445 -12.51 -14.59 0.69
CA GLY A 445 -12.88 -14.78 -0.72
C GLY A 445 -14.35 -14.46 -1.00
N LEU A 446 -15.26 -14.81 -0.09
CA LEU A 446 -16.68 -14.44 -0.15
C LEU A 446 -16.89 -12.92 -0.01
N CYS A 447 -16.20 -12.27 0.93
CA CYS A 447 -16.24 -10.81 1.06
C CYS A 447 -15.82 -10.10 -0.25
N LEU A 448 -14.75 -10.58 -0.90
CA LEU A 448 -14.32 -10.05 -2.19
C LEU A 448 -15.26 -10.41 -3.35
N PHE A 449 -15.86 -11.60 -3.35
CA PHE A 449 -16.83 -12.01 -4.37
C PHE A 449 -18.06 -11.08 -4.37
N PHE A 450 -18.60 -10.76 -3.19
CA PHE A 450 -19.69 -9.79 -3.07
C PHE A 450 -19.24 -8.36 -3.41
N LEU A 451 -18.03 -7.96 -3.01
CA LEU A 451 -17.46 -6.65 -3.38
C LEU A 451 -17.27 -6.51 -4.90
N ARG A 452 -16.93 -7.61 -5.60
CA ARG A 452 -16.84 -7.69 -7.07
C ARG A 452 -18.18 -7.39 -7.73
N GLY A 453 -19.23 -8.12 -7.35
CA GLY A 453 -20.57 -7.90 -7.90
C GLY A 453 -21.11 -6.50 -7.59
N TRP A 454 -20.84 -5.98 -6.39
CA TRP A 454 -21.13 -4.58 -6.06
C TRP A 454 -20.44 -3.61 -7.02
N LYS A 455 -19.13 -3.79 -7.25
CA LYS A 455 -18.32 -2.88 -8.04
C LYS A 455 -18.76 -2.85 -9.51
N ILE A 456 -19.07 -4.02 -10.08
CA ILE A 456 -19.65 -4.14 -11.43
C ILE A 456 -21.00 -3.40 -11.48
N GLY A 457 -21.87 -3.58 -10.49
CA GLY A 457 -23.15 -2.87 -10.40
C GLY A 457 -23.05 -1.34 -10.19
N GLU A 458 -22.01 -0.86 -9.50
CA GLU A 458 -21.69 0.58 -9.37
C GLU A 458 -21.25 1.14 -10.73
N LEU A 459 -20.25 0.52 -11.37
CA LEU A 459 -19.68 0.99 -12.65
C LEU A 459 -20.71 0.96 -13.79
N ALA A 460 -21.51 -0.11 -13.89
CA ALA A 460 -22.55 -0.23 -14.91
C ALA A 460 -23.70 0.79 -14.75
N GLU A 461 -23.89 1.36 -13.55
CA GLU A 461 -24.82 2.47 -13.35
C GLU A 461 -24.17 3.83 -13.65
N ILE A 462 -22.88 4.01 -13.36
CA ILE A 462 -22.12 5.20 -13.78
C ILE A 462 -22.11 5.29 -15.31
N ALA A 463 -21.85 4.19 -16.02
CA ALA A 463 -21.87 4.11 -17.49
C ALA A 463 -23.16 4.68 -18.09
N ARG A 464 -24.30 4.20 -17.57
CA ARG A 464 -25.65 4.63 -17.97
C ARG A 464 -25.94 6.09 -17.61
N ALA A 465 -25.32 6.61 -16.55
CA ALA A 465 -25.52 7.98 -16.09
C ALA A 465 -24.61 9.02 -16.77
N THR A 466 -23.44 8.61 -17.28
CA THR A 466 -22.50 9.47 -18.01
C THR A 466 -22.47 9.22 -19.52
N ASN A 467 -23.30 8.30 -20.02
CA ASN A 467 -23.40 7.91 -21.43
C ASN A 467 -22.04 7.52 -22.05
N HIS A 468 -21.20 6.81 -21.28
CA HIS A 468 -19.88 6.31 -21.66
C HIS A 468 -19.82 4.79 -21.49
N ASP A 469 -18.99 4.12 -22.29
CA ASP A 469 -18.82 2.67 -22.22
C ASP A 469 -18.08 2.25 -20.93
N PRO A 470 -18.44 1.13 -20.26
CA PRO A 470 -17.93 0.81 -18.92
C PRO A 470 -16.41 0.73 -18.77
N GLU A 471 -15.67 0.43 -19.83
CA GLU A 471 -14.21 0.26 -19.78
C GLU A 471 -13.46 1.61 -19.70
N GLU A 472 -14.03 2.71 -20.21
CA GLU A 472 -13.39 4.03 -20.21
C GLU A 472 -13.53 4.78 -18.87
N ILE A 473 -14.47 4.36 -18.03
CA ILE A 473 -14.93 5.07 -16.81
C ILE A 473 -13.84 5.21 -15.73
N SER A 474 -12.75 4.44 -15.83
CA SER A 474 -11.56 4.63 -14.97
C SER A 474 -11.00 6.06 -15.00
N ARG A 475 -11.25 6.82 -16.09
CA ARG A 475 -10.96 8.26 -16.20
C ARG A 475 -12.12 9.14 -15.71
N VAL A 476 -13.36 8.80 -16.09
CA VAL A 476 -14.58 9.58 -15.78
C VAL A 476 -14.90 9.65 -14.28
N ARG A 477 -14.38 8.73 -13.45
CA ARG A 477 -14.67 8.67 -12.00
C ARG A 477 -14.29 9.94 -11.22
N SER A 478 -13.40 10.80 -11.71
CA SER A 478 -13.09 12.10 -11.08
C SER A 478 -14.03 13.24 -11.47
N GLN A 479 -14.94 13.03 -12.44
CA GLN A 479 -15.87 14.04 -12.97
C GLN A 479 -17.34 13.76 -12.61
N ALA A 480 -17.67 12.56 -12.14
CA ALA A 480 -19.03 12.18 -11.76
C ALA A 480 -19.50 12.93 -10.50
N SER A 481 -20.53 13.77 -10.64
CA SER A 481 -21.15 14.53 -9.53
C SER A 481 -21.53 13.63 -8.34
N GLY A 482 -21.43 14.17 -7.12
CA GLY A 482 -21.68 13.43 -5.87
C GLY A 482 -23.05 12.75 -5.82
N ALA A 483 -24.08 13.33 -6.43
CA ALA A 483 -25.40 12.71 -6.54
C ALA A 483 -25.39 11.42 -7.38
N ILE A 484 -24.64 11.41 -8.50
CA ILE A 484 -24.46 10.23 -9.36
C ILE A 484 -23.71 9.15 -8.60
N SER A 485 -22.64 9.52 -7.88
CA SER A 485 -21.83 8.62 -7.04
C SER A 485 -22.65 7.96 -5.91
N ILE A 486 -23.57 8.70 -5.29
CA ILE A 486 -24.47 8.15 -4.26
C ILE A 486 -25.53 7.21 -4.89
N LYS A 487 -26.09 7.58 -6.04
CA LYS A 487 -27.08 6.76 -6.77
C LYS A 487 -26.47 5.43 -7.23
N SER A 488 -25.30 5.47 -7.85
CA SER A 488 -24.62 4.27 -8.38
C SER A 488 -24.23 3.29 -7.28
N ARG A 489 -23.71 3.75 -6.13
CA ARG A 489 -23.42 2.89 -4.97
C ARG A 489 -24.67 2.19 -4.42
N ARG A 490 -25.81 2.90 -4.33
CA ARG A 490 -27.11 2.30 -3.93
C ARG A 490 -27.58 1.23 -4.91
N ILE A 491 -27.29 1.39 -6.21
CA ILE A 491 -27.65 0.42 -7.25
C ILE A 491 -26.67 -0.76 -7.29
N GLY A 492 -25.37 -0.53 -7.06
CA GLY A 492 -24.37 -1.58 -6.79
C GLY A 492 -24.79 -2.48 -5.63
N ARG A 493 -25.28 -1.92 -4.52
CA ARG A 493 -25.86 -2.70 -3.40
C ARG A 493 -26.98 -3.63 -3.84
N LYS A 494 -27.95 -3.13 -4.60
CA LYS A 494 -29.13 -3.89 -5.04
C LYS A 494 -28.78 -4.98 -6.07
N LYS A 495 -27.85 -4.67 -6.98
CA LYS A 495 -27.42 -5.56 -8.07
C LYS A 495 -26.38 -6.59 -7.62
N MET A 496 -25.70 -6.36 -6.50
CA MET A 496 -24.57 -7.13 -5.96
C MET A 496 -24.62 -8.63 -6.30
N LEU A 497 -25.63 -9.37 -5.81
CA LEU A 497 -25.75 -10.82 -6.00
C LEU A 497 -25.86 -11.26 -7.47
N GLY A 498 -26.58 -10.50 -8.31
CA GLY A 498 -26.79 -10.82 -9.73
C GLY A 498 -25.65 -10.42 -10.67
N GLU A 499 -24.74 -9.54 -10.22
CA GLU A 499 -23.58 -9.10 -11.00
C GLU A 499 -22.29 -9.88 -10.62
N CYS A 500 -22.27 -10.58 -9.48
CA CYS A 500 -21.09 -11.33 -8.98
C CYS A 500 -20.49 -12.30 -10.00
N TYR A 501 -21.31 -12.90 -10.88
CA TYR A 501 -20.92 -13.90 -11.86
C TYR A 501 -20.57 -13.35 -13.25
N LYS A 502 -20.86 -12.07 -13.56
CA LYS A 502 -20.70 -11.55 -14.92
C LYS A 502 -19.22 -11.31 -15.27
N PRO A 503 -18.81 -11.48 -16.55
CA PRO A 503 -17.51 -10.98 -17.00
C PRO A 503 -17.45 -9.47 -16.78
N GLY A 504 -16.32 -8.99 -16.26
CA GLY A 504 -16.16 -7.58 -15.87
C GLY A 504 -14.84 -7.37 -15.13
N LYS A 505 -14.12 -6.31 -15.51
CA LYS A 505 -12.79 -5.96 -15.00
C LYS A 505 -12.91 -5.00 -13.81
N VAL A 506 -12.69 -5.53 -12.60
CA VAL A 506 -12.75 -4.81 -11.31
C VAL A 506 -11.70 -5.33 -10.35
#